data_AF-A0A5E4KXU6-F1
#
_entry.id   AF-A0A5E4KXU6-F1
#
_cell.length_a   1.000
_cell.length_b   1.000
_cell.length_c   1.000
_cell.angle_alpha   90.00
_cell.angle_beta   90.00
_cell.angle_gamma   90.00
#
_symmetry.space_group_name_H-M   'P 1'
#
loop_
_entity.id
_entity.type
_entity.pdbx_description
1 polymer ?
#
loop_
_entity_poly.entity_id
_entity_poly.type
_entity_poly.pdbx_seq_one_letter_code
_entity_poly.pdbx_strand_id
1 'polypeptide(L)'
;MLQAELHGKLPSEASKSEDVLTSNVFGVMKNCDYNFFLKPWLESIGLKIPTEDIEKAKFSFWPSFVDGTEPDVVIDMPNYFIVIEAKYLSNLGNDKTQLSREISQGAKEAKSKQFLLICITSDFDYPEVLPKDKNIYWTSWQKLFPFLSNVFTNSNDNCTTRWLKDLKELLDYKGLTGFTGFENIYTGEPMSFQQYTDKLKNIGQQFSNLILEVDSELKKIGFKHFIESEFRIERNGTRRAVGTPVSWITTYYGFAWTEKTPKPNSVVS
;
A
#
# COMPACT_ATOMS: atom_id res chain seq x y z
N MET A 1 11.89 1.74 12.60
CA MET A 1 12.90 2.51 11.81
C MET A 1 12.31 3.77 11.17
N LEU A 2 11.07 4.09 11.51
CA LEU A 2 10.24 5.16 10.95
C LEU A 2 10.98 6.49 10.76
N GLN A 3 11.57 7.03 11.82
CA GLN A 3 12.26 8.34 11.76
C GLN A 3 13.49 8.31 10.85
N ALA A 4 14.29 7.24 10.88
CA ALA A 4 15.45 7.11 10.00
C ALA A 4 15.02 7.04 8.52
N GLU A 5 13.91 6.38 8.23
CA GLU A 5 13.38 6.28 6.88
C GLU A 5 12.81 7.61 6.38
N LEU A 6 11.98 8.28 7.18
CA LEU A 6 11.43 9.60 6.87
C LEU A 6 12.51 10.65 6.57
N HIS A 7 13.64 10.58 7.28
CA HIS A 7 14.76 11.49 7.08
C HIS A 7 15.78 11.02 6.02
N GLY A 8 15.43 9.99 5.23
CA GLY A 8 16.28 9.49 4.14
C GLY A 8 17.63 8.96 4.62
N LYS A 9 17.70 8.47 5.86
CA LYS A 9 18.94 7.93 6.48
C LYS A 9 19.11 6.44 6.24
N LEU A 10 18.09 5.76 5.72
CA LEU A 10 18.22 4.36 5.33
C LEU A 10 18.88 4.23 3.95
N PRO A 11 19.77 3.24 3.76
CA PRO A 11 20.23 2.83 2.44
C PRO A 11 19.04 2.51 1.51
N SER A 12 19.24 2.66 0.20
CA SER A 12 18.17 2.53 -0.79
C SER A 12 17.50 1.15 -0.80
N GLU A 13 18.29 0.11 -0.52
CA GLU A 13 17.88 -1.28 -0.42
C GLU A 13 17.00 -1.50 0.80
N ALA A 14 17.40 -0.96 1.95
CA ALA A 14 16.63 -1.02 3.19
C ALA A 14 15.32 -0.21 3.08
N SER A 15 15.34 0.95 2.41
CA SER A 15 14.12 1.75 2.22
C SER A 15 13.10 1.08 1.26
N LYS A 16 13.55 0.15 0.41
CA LYS A 16 12.67 -0.66 -0.45
C LYS A 16 12.26 -1.99 0.18
N SER A 17 12.77 -2.31 1.38
CA SER A 17 12.48 -3.59 2.03
C SER A 17 11.06 -3.62 2.60
N GLU A 18 10.40 -4.74 2.34
CA GLU A 18 9.10 -5.13 2.88
C GLU A 18 9.14 -5.21 4.40
N ASP A 19 10.15 -5.89 4.95
CA ASP A 19 10.38 -6.02 6.39
C ASP A 19 10.42 -4.67 7.10
N VAL A 20 11.04 -3.67 6.48
CA VAL A 20 11.13 -2.32 7.02
C VAL A 20 9.77 -1.64 7.09
N LEU A 21 8.96 -1.76 6.03
CA LEU A 21 7.61 -1.23 6.00
C LEU A 21 6.72 -1.94 7.03
N THR A 22 6.75 -3.26 7.07
CA THR A 22 6.06 -4.12 8.04
C THR A 22 6.42 -3.70 9.47
N SER A 23 7.72 -3.58 9.77
CA SER A 23 8.22 -3.16 11.06
C SER A 23 7.71 -1.77 11.46
N ASN A 24 7.68 -0.82 10.53
CA ASN A 24 7.20 0.52 10.81
C ASN A 24 5.70 0.55 11.08
N VAL A 25 4.89 -0.12 10.25
CA VAL A 25 3.42 -0.15 10.39
C VAL A 25 3.01 -0.87 11.67
N PHE A 26 3.43 -2.13 11.84
CA PHE A 26 3.02 -2.93 12.98
C PHE A 26 3.78 -2.54 14.26
N GLY A 27 4.97 -1.95 14.13
CA GLY A 27 5.68 -1.35 15.26
C GLY A 27 4.93 -0.14 15.81
N VAL A 28 4.40 0.73 14.94
CA VAL A 28 3.51 1.82 15.38
C VAL A 28 2.25 1.25 16.02
N MET A 29 1.61 0.28 15.37
CA MET A 29 0.40 -0.36 15.90
C MET A 29 0.59 -0.99 17.28
N LYS A 30 1.72 -1.68 17.50
CA LYS A 30 2.11 -2.26 18.79
C LYS A 30 2.25 -1.23 19.91
N ASN A 31 2.69 -0.01 19.59
CA ASN A 31 3.02 1.04 20.56
C ASN A 31 1.92 2.11 20.71
N CYS A 32 0.90 2.10 19.87
CA CYS A 32 -0.28 2.96 20.02
C CYS A 32 -1.34 2.28 20.88
N ASP A 33 -2.25 3.05 21.43
CA ASP A 33 -3.45 2.49 22.07
C ASP A 33 -4.28 1.69 21.04
N TYR A 34 -4.55 0.44 21.40
CA TYR A 34 -5.21 -0.52 20.52
C TYR A 34 -6.64 -0.13 20.17
N ASN A 35 -7.33 0.66 21.01
CA ASN A 35 -8.67 1.17 20.71
C ASN A 35 -8.66 2.23 19.60
N PHE A 36 -7.53 2.90 19.38
CA PHE A 36 -7.39 3.89 18.31
C PHE A 36 -6.84 3.29 17.02
N PHE A 37 -5.89 2.35 17.09
CA PHE A 37 -5.28 1.81 15.87
C PHE A 37 -5.68 0.36 15.59
N LEU A 38 -5.25 -0.60 16.40
CA LEU A 38 -5.42 -2.03 16.11
C LEU A 38 -6.89 -2.40 15.91
N LYS A 39 -7.78 -2.03 16.85
CA LYS A 39 -9.20 -2.38 16.81
C LYS A 39 -9.92 -1.78 15.60
N PRO A 40 -9.88 -0.45 15.35
CA PRO A 40 -10.53 0.11 14.17
C PRO A 40 -9.94 -0.45 12.86
N TRP A 41 -8.65 -0.76 12.83
CA TRP A 41 -8.03 -1.36 11.65
C TRP A 41 -8.57 -2.76 11.37
N LEU A 42 -8.65 -3.63 12.37
CA LEU A 42 -9.25 -4.97 12.23
C LEU A 42 -10.72 -4.88 11.80
N GLU A 43 -11.49 -3.95 12.39
CA GLU A 43 -12.88 -3.75 12.01
C GLU A 43 -13.02 -3.26 10.56
N SER A 44 -12.09 -2.42 10.08
CA SER A 44 -12.09 -1.90 8.70
C SER A 44 -11.90 -2.97 7.63
N ILE A 45 -11.24 -4.09 7.99
CA ILE A 45 -11.07 -5.26 7.12
C ILE A 45 -12.14 -6.33 7.34
N GLY A 46 -13.16 -6.04 8.17
CA GLY A 46 -14.29 -6.93 8.46
C GLY A 46 -14.07 -7.89 9.61
N LEU A 47 -12.96 -7.79 10.36
CA LEU A 47 -12.67 -8.65 11.49
C LEU A 47 -13.10 -7.98 12.82
N LYS A 48 -14.09 -8.57 13.48
CA LYS A 48 -14.59 -8.10 14.77
C LYS A 48 -14.07 -8.99 15.89
N ILE A 49 -13.18 -8.45 16.71
CA ILE A 49 -12.61 -9.13 17.89
C ILE A 49 -13.09 -8.42 19.17
N PRO A 50 -13.44 -9.15 20.23
CA PRO A 50 -13.77 -8.56 21.53
C PRO A 50 -12.65 -7.65 22.06
N THR A 51 -13.03 -6.54 22.69
CA THR A 51 -12.05 -5.54 23.19
C THR A 51 -11.13 -6.13 24.26
N GLU A 52 -11.65 -7.01 25.12
CA GLU A 52 -10.90 -7.76 26.13
C GLU A 52 -9.80 -8.68 25.58
N ASP A 53 -9.95 -9.17 24.34
CA ASP A 53 -8.92 -9.94 23.63
C ASP A 53 -7.87 -8.98 23.04
N ILE A 54 -8.32 -7.90 22.41
CA ILE A 54 -7.46 -6.87 21.80
C ILE A 54 -6.53 -6.24 22.84
N GLU A 55 -7.03 -5.86 24.02
CA GLU A 55 -6.23 -5.24 25.09
C GLU A 55 -5.08 -6.14 25.58
N LYS A 56 -5.17 -7.45 25.34
CA LYS A 56 -4.16 -8.45 25.72
C LYS A 56 -3.29 -8.90 24.53
N ALA A 57 -3.41 -8.24 23.38
CA ALA A 57 -2.67 -8.56 22.18
C ALA A 57 -1.15 -8.49 22.39
N LYS A 58 -0.43 -9.48 21.87
CA LYS A 58 1.03 -9.55 21.89
C LYS A 58 1.56 -9.66 20.47
N PHE A 59 2.39 -8.70 20.09
CA PHE A 59 3.03 -8.65 18.78
C PHE A 59 4.42 -9.29 18.81
N SER A 60 4.60 -10.30 17.96
CA SER A 60 5.87 -10.93 17.66
C SER A 60 6.20 -10.68 16.18
N PHE A 61 7.39 -10.15 15.90
CA PHE A 61 7.86 -9.90 14.53
C PHE A 61 8.81 -11.02 14.13
N TRP A 62 8.58 -11.59 12.95
CA TRP A 62 9.35 -12.72 12.41
C TRP A 62 9.55 -13.87 13.43
N PRO A 63 8.51 -14.36 14.12
CA PRO A 63 8.66 -15.54 14.98
C PRO A 63 8.93 -16.77 14.11
N SER A 64 9.80 -17.67 14.58
CA SER A 64 10.02 -18.95 13.91
C SER A 64 9.08 -20.02 14.47
N PHE A 65 8.28 -20.64 13.60
CA PHE A 65 7.48 -21.82 13.94
C PHE A 65 8.34 -23.08 13.95
N VAL A 66 7.81 -24.18 14.49
CA VAL A 66 8.54 -25.45 14.67
C VAL A 66 9.10 -26.01 13.36
N ASP A 67 8.41 -25.80 12.23
CA ASP A 67 8.85 -26.27 10.91
C ASP A 67 9.77 -25.28 10.17
N GLY A 68 10.15 -24.19 10.83
CA GLY A 68 10.94 -23.11 10.24
C GLY A 68 10.14 -22.10 9.41
N THR A 69 8.81 -22.19 9.39
CA THR A 69 7.97 -21.12 8.82
C THR A 69 8.13 -19.85 9.66
N GLU A 70 8.36 -18.71 9.01
CA GLU A 70 8.57 -17.42 9.64
C GLU A 70 7.57 -16.41 9.05
N PRO A 71 6.40 -16.22 9.68
CA PRO A 71 5.49 -15.15 9.28
C PRO A 71 6.05 -13.77 9.64
N ASP A 72 5.62 -12.73 8.92
CA ASP A 72 6.07 -11.36 9.16
C ASP A 72 5.72 -10.85 10.57
N VAL A 73 4.46 -11.04 10.97
CA VAL A 73 3.96 -10.64 12.30
C VAL A 73 2.95 -11.66 12.81
N VAL A 74 3.03 -11.97 14.10
CA VAL A 74 1.98 -12.69 14.84
C VAL A 74 1.39 -11.76 15.89
N ILE A 75 0.06 -11.68 15.92
CA ILE A 75 -0.70 -11.03 16.99
C ILE A 75 -1.39 -12.12 17.80
N ASP A 76 -0.84 -12.41 18.97
CA ASP A 76 -1.34 -13.43 19.88
C ASP A 76 -2.28 -12.82 20.93
N MET A 77 -3.51 -13.31 21.00
CA MET A 77 -4.56 -12.89 21.93
C MET A 77 -5.07 -14.10 22.73
N PRO A 78 -5.89 -13.92 23.79
CA PRO A 78 -6.44 -15.06 24.53
C PRO A 78 -7.19 -16.07 23.65
N ASN A 79 -8.10 -15.60 22.80
CA ASN A 79 -8.94 -16.45 21.95
C ASN A 79 -8.54 -16.49 20.47
N TYR A 80 -7.63 -15.61 20.03
CA TYR A 80 -7.28 -15.43 18.63
C TYR A 80 -5.77 -15.56 18.41
N PHE A 81 -5.40 -16.16 17.28
CA PHE A 81 -4.03 -16.23 16.81
C PHE A 81 -3.99 -15.72 15.38
N ILE A 82 -3.55 -14.47 15.22
CA ILE A 82 -3.53 -13.80 13.92
C ILE A 82 -2.12 -13.87 13.37
N VAL A 83 -1.99 -14.44 12.18
CA VAL A 83 -0.78 -14.38 11.37
C VAL A 83 -0.96 -13.26 10.34
N ILE A 84 0.05 -12.41 10.20
CA ILE A 84 0.14 -11.39 9.18
C ILE A 84 1.19 -11.84 8.16
N GLU A 85 0.83 -11.78 6.88
CA GLU A 85 1.75 -11.91 5.75
C GLU A 85 1.70 -10.62 4.93
N ALA A 86 2.82 -9.90 4.88
CA ALA A 86 3.00 -8.66 4.17
C ALA A 86 3.67 -8.90 2.81
N LYS A 87 3.24 -8.17 1.79
CA LYS A 87 3.87 -8.14 0.47
C LYS A 87 3.89 -6.71 -0.06
N TYR A 88 5.08 -6.15 -0.33
CA TYR A 88 5.21 -4.75 -0.77
C TYR A 88 5.57 -4.62 -2.25
N LEU A 89 6.79 -5.03 -2.65
CA LEU A 89 7.25 -4.95 -4.05
C LEU A 89 7.18 -6.31 -4.77
N SER A 90 6.90 -7.36 -4.01
CA SER A 90 6.74 -8.71 -4.53
C SER A 90 5.25 -9.02 -4.66
N ASN A 91 4.87 -9.74 -5.71
CA ASN A 91 3.56 -10.37 -5.75
C ASN A 91 3.56 -11.53 -4.74
N LEU A 92 2.39 -11.97 -4.28
CA LEU A 92 2.20 -13.19 -3.47
C LEU A 92 2.71 -14.50 -4.16
N GLY A 93 3.37 -14.39 -5.31
CA GLY A 93 3.85 -15.48 -6.13
C GLY A 93 2.71 -16.31 -6.73
N ASN A 94 3.03 -17.17 -7.69
CA ASN A 94 2.18 -18.33 -7.98
C ASN A 94 2.46 -19.48 -7.01
N ASP A 95 3.26 -19.21 -5.97
CA ASP A 95 3.74 -20.22 -5.06
C ASP A 95 2.67 -20.52 -4.00
N LYS A 96 1.60 -21.18 -4.46
CA LYS A 96 0.54 -21.71 -3.61
C LYS A 96 1.11 -22.53 -2.45
N THR A 97 2.33 -23.05 -2.56
CA THR A 97 2.95 -23.87 -1.52
C THR A 97 3.37 -23.06 -0.30
N GLN A 98 3.87 -21.83 -0.48
CA GLN A 98 4.28 -20.97 0.64
C GLN A 98 3.06 -20.54 1.46
N LEU A 99 2.06 -19.95 0.82
CA LEU A 99 0.84 -19.50 1.50
C LEU A 99 0.10 -20.68 2.15
N SER A 100 0.02 -21.83 1.46
CA SER A 100 -0.59 -23.04 2.05
C SER A 100 0.18 -23.52 3.28
N ARG A 101 1.51 -23.41 3.27
CA ARG A 101 2.35 -23.74 4.43
C ARG A 101 2.03 -22.79 5.58
N GLU A 102 2.07 -21.48 5.37
CA GLU A 102 1.75 -20.47 6.40
C GLU A 102 0.36 -20.68 7.02
N ILE A 103 -0.66 -20.93 6.19
CA ILE A 103 -2.01 -21.27 6.65
C ILE A 103 -1.98 -22.53 7.53
N SER A 104 -1.37 -23.61 7.02
CA SER A 104 -1.38 -24.91 7.69
C SER A 104 -0.59 -24.91 9.00
N GLN A 105 0.52 -24.18 9.06
CA GLN A 105 1.39 -24.13 10.23
C GLN A 105 0.89 -23.11 11.25
N GLY A 106 0.41 -21.95 10.79
CA GLY A 106 -0.26 -20.98 11.66
C GLY A 106 -1.48 -21.59 12.36
N ALA A 107 -2.27 -22.41 11.65
CA ALA A 107 -3.39 -23.13 12.24
C ALA A 107 -2.97 -24.14 13.33
N LYS A 108 -1.80 -24.79 13.18
CA LYS A 108 -1.25 -25.67 14.22
C LYS A 108 -0.72 -24.88 15.40
N GLU A 109 -0.02 -23.78 15.16
CA GLU A 109 0.56 -22.93 16.21
C GLU A 109 -0.51 -22.23 17.06
N ALA A 110 -1.66 -21.94 16.46
CA ALA A 110 -2.84 -21.42 17.14
C ALA A 110 -3.36 -22.34 18.27
N LYS A 111 -3.06 -23.65 18.22
CA LYS A 111 -3.49 -24.65 19.22
C LYS A 111 -5.01 -24.65 19.40
N SER A 112 -5.52 -24.11 20.51
CA SER A 112 -6.95 -24.03 20.85
C SER A 112 -7.58 -22.68 20.47
N LYS A 113 -6.81 -21.74 19.93
CA LYS A 113 -7.26 -20.39 19.55
C LYS A 113 -7.84 -20.39 18.14
N GLN A 114 -8.68 -19.41 17.83
CA GLN A 114 -9.13 -19.17 16.47
C GLN A 114 -7.97 -18.64 15.62
N PHE A 115 -7.53 -19.46 14.67
CA PHE A 115 -6.55 -19.05 13.67
C PHE A 115 -7.16 -18.11 12.63
N LEU A 116 -6.45 -17.03 12.36
CA LEU A 116 -6.78 -16.05 11.32
C LEU A 116 -5.51 -15.67 10.56
N LEU A 117 -5.62 -15.53 9.24
CA LEU A 117 -4.56 -14.99 8.39
C LEU A 117 -5.01 -13.64 7.84
N ILE A 118 -4.15 -12.63 7.94
CA ILE A 118 -4.35 -11.34 7.27
C ILE A 118 -3.20 -11.15 6.28
N CYS A 119 -3.53 -11.07 4.99
CA CYS A 119 -2.56 -10.72 3.96
C CYS A 119 -2.64 -9.21 3.66
N ILE A 120 -1.50 -8.53 3.61
CA ILE A 120 -1.41 -7.13 3.18
C ILE A 120 -0.56 -7.07 1.92
N THR A 121 -1.12 -6.56 0.84
CA THR A 121 -0.40 -6.47 -0.44
C THR A 121 -0.41 -5.06 -1.03
N SER A 122 0.32 -4.83 -2.11
CA SER A 122 0.23 -3.60 -2.91
C SER A 122 -0.87 -3.64 -3.97
N ASP A 123 -1.68 -4.71 -4.00
CA ASP A 123 -2.78 -4.86 -4.96
C ASP A 123 -3.93 -3.90 -4.65
N PHE A 124 -4.64 -3.46 -5.69
CA PHE A 124 -5.83 -2.60 -5.54
C PHE A 124 -7.11 -3.43 -5.31
N ASP A 125 -7.09 -4.72 -5.63
CA ASP A 125 -8.20 -5.65 -5.38
C ASP A 125 -7.71 -6.94 -4.75
N TYR A 126 -8.66 -7.73 -4.25
CA TYR A 126 -8.40 -9.03 -3.64
C TYR A 126 -7.57 -9.92 -4.59
N PRO A 127 -6.34 -10.31 -4.22
CA PRO A 127 -5.47 -11.08 -5.10
C PRO A 127 -6.08 -12.44 -5.44
N GLU A 128 -6.11 -12.81 -6.72
CA GLU A 128 -6.70 -14.07 -7.19
C GLU A 128 -6.03 -15.32 -6.59
N VAL A 129 -4.76 -15.20 -6.18
CA VAL A 129 -3.99 -16.28 -5.56
C VAL A 129 -4.44 -16.58 -4.13
N LEU A 130 -5.07 -15.62 -3.44
CA LEU A 130 -5.55 -15.84 -2.08
C LEU A 130 -6.79 -16.75 -2.08
N PRO A 131 -6.84 -17.78 -1.22
CA PRO A 131 -8.02 -18.62 -1.10
C PRO A 131 -9.16 -17.83 -0.44
N LYS A 132 -10.37 -17.96 -1.01
CA LYS A 132 -11.60 -17.44 -0.42
C LYS A 132 -12.01 -18.31 0.77
N ASP A 133 -11.42 -18.08 1.93
CA ASP A 133 -11.71 -18.74 3.20
C ASP A 133 -12.17 -17.71 4.23
N LYS A 134 -13.08 -18.09 5.14
CA LYS A 134 -13.62 -17.21 6.19
C LYS A 134 -12.58 -16.79 7.25
N ASN A 135 -11.47 -17.50 7.33
CA ASN A 135 -10.37 -17.21 8.25
C ASN A 135 -9.26 -16.40 7.57
N ILE A 136 -9.40 -16.09 6.28
CA ILE A 136 -8.41 -15.34 5.50
C ILE A 136 -8.99 -13.96 5.17
N TYR A 137 -8.28 -12.94 5.62
CA TYR A 137 -8.60 -11.54 5.41
C TYR A 137 -7.53 -10.91 4.54
N TRP A 138 -7.92 -9.88 3.81
CA TRP A 138 -6.99 -9.15 2.95
C TRP A 138 -7.24 -7.66 3.04
N THR A 139 -6.15 -6.90 3.00
CA THR A 139 -6.17 -5.45 2.77
C THR A 139 -4.96 -5.04 1.94
N SER A 140 -4.91 -3.78 1.54
CA SER A 140 -3.78 -3.23 0.80
C SER A 140 -3.07 -2.15 1.57
N TRP A 141 -1.79 -1.94 1.26
CA TRP A 141 -1.02 -0.83 1.84
C TRP A 141 -1.66 0.53 1.53
N GLN A 142 -2.26 0.67 0.35
CA GLN A 142 -2.94 1.89 -0.07
C GLN A 142 -4.20 2.18 0.74
N LYS A 143 -4.90 1.15 1.24
CA LYS A 143 -6.07 1.31 2.12
C LYS A 143 -5.69 1.78 3.52
N LEU A 144 -4.45 1.55 3.96
CA LEU A 144 -3.97 2.00 5.26
C LEU A 144 -3.92 3.54 5.34
N PHE A 145 -3.54 4.22 4.26
CA PHE A 145 -3.44 5.69 4.23
C PHE A 145 -4.77 6.44 4.52
N PRO A 146 -5.87 6.19 3.78
CA PRO A 146 -7.16 6.81 4.09
C PRO A 146 -7.71 6.32 5.43
N PHE A 147 -7.44 5.07 5.83
CA PHE A 147 -7.79 4.58 7.16
C PHE A 147 -7.16 5.43 8.26
N LEU A 148 -5.84 5.68 8.20
CA LEU A 148 -5.14 6.48 9.21
C LEU A 148 -5.75 7.88 9.32
N SER A 149 -6.16 8.47 8.19
CA SER A 149 -6.81 9.79 8.15
C SER A 149 -8.07 9.87 9.00
N ASN A 150 -8.87 8.80 9.06
CA ASN A 150 -10.09 8.73 9.85
C ASN A 150 -9.82 8.49 11.35
N VAL A 151 -8.67 7.92 11.69
CA VAL A 151 -8.30 7.66 13.10
C VAL A 151 -7.87 8.94 13.82
N PHE A 152 -7.20 9.87 13.11
CA PHE A 152 -6.69 11.11 13.72
C PHE A 152 -7.75 11.99 14.36
N THR A 153 -8.98 11.99 13.84
CA THR A 153 -10.03 12.89 14.33
C THR A 153 -10.52 12.55 15.74
N ASN A 154 -10.17 11.37 16.26
CA ASN A 154 -10.75 10.84 17.49
C ASN A 154 -9.75 10.66 18.65
N SER A 155 -8.44 10.86 18.44
CA SER A 155 -7.43 10.65 19.48
C SER A 155 -7.18 11.90 20.33
N ASN A 156 -7.29 11.77 21.65
CA ASN A 156 -6.84 12.79 22.62
C ASN A 156 -5.40 12.53 23.12
N ASP A 157 -4.75 11.44 22.68
CA ASP A 157 -3.37 11.14 23.05
C ASP A 157 -2.38 11.75 22.04
N ASN A 158 -1.58 12.69 22.52
CA ASN A 158 -0.55 13.36 21.72
C ASN A 158 0.52 12.39 21.21
N CYS A 159 0.83 11.32 21.95
CA CYS A 159 1.85 10.35 21.56
C CYS A 159 1.38 9.50 20.37
N THR A 160 0.21 8.87 20.50
CA THR A 160 -0.45 8.12 19.41
C THR A 160 -0.63 9.01 18.18
N THR A 161 -1.09 10.25 18.37
CA THR A 161 -1.27 11.20 17.26
C THR A 161 0.03 11.46 16.51
N ARG A 162 1.16 11.62 17.22
CA ARG A 162 2.46 11.81 16.58
C ARG A 162 2.88 10.57 15.78
N TRP A 163 2.79 9.39 16.37
CA TRP A 163 3.16 8.14 15.69
C TRP A 163 2.34 7.89 14.44
N LEU A 164 1.02 8.10 14.51
CA LEU A 164 0.14 7.96 13.36
C LEU A 164 0.51 8.98 12.28
N LYS A 165 0.86 10.22 12.65
CA LYS A 165 1.24 11.28 11.71
C LYS A 165 2.51 10.90 10.95
N ASP A 166 3.52 10.48 11.69
CA ASP A 166 4.80 10.04 11.12
C ASP A 166 4.58 8.82 10.20
N LEU A 167 3.71 7.88 10.59
CA LEU A 167 3.36 6.73 9.75
C LEU A 167 2.65 7.16 8.46
N LYS A 168 1.70 8.10 8.54
CA LYS A 168 0.99 8.61 7.38
C LYS A 168 1.95 9.33 6.41
N GLU A 169 2.88 10.12 6.94
CA GLU A 169 3.93 10.77 6.15
C GLU A 169 4.84 9.74 5.46
N LEU A 170 5.17 8.63 6.14
CA LEU A 170 5.96 7.55 5.55
C LEU A 170 5.23 6.88 4.37
N LEU A 171 3.94 6.60 4.53
CA LEU A 171 3.13 6.00 3.46
C LEU A 171 3.01 6.94 2.26
N ASP A 172 2.85 8.25 2.49
CA ASP A 172 2.85 9.26 1.42
C ASP A 172 4.20 9.29 0.68
N TYR A 173 5.29 9.35 1.43
CA TYR A 173 6.65 9.32 0.89
C TYR A 173 6.93 8.07 0.04
N LYS A 174 6.34 6.93 0.41
CA LYS A 174 6.44 5.66 -0.33
C LYS A 174 5.49 5.56 -1.52
N GLY A 175 4.63 6.55 -1.76
CA GLY A 175 3.60 6.49 -2.79
C GLY A 175 2.50 5.47 -2.50
N LEU A 176 2.35 5.06 -1.24
CA LEU A 176 1.33 4.12 -0.75
C LEU A 176 0.04 4.86 -0.39
N THR A 177 -0.28 5.92 -1.11
CA THR A 177 -1.55 6.63 -0.97
C THR A 177 -2.61 5.95 -1.84
N GLY A 178 -3.83 5.82 -1.31
CA GLY A 178 -5.00 5.59 -2.16
C GLY A 178 -5.40 6.87 -2.92
N PHE A 179 -6.44 6.81 -3.75
CA PHE A 179 -7.05 8.03 -4.26
C PHE A 179 -7.74 8.78 -3.12
N THR A 180 -7.37 10.04 -2.93
CA THR A 180 -7.93 10.90 -1.88
C THR A 180 -8.69 12.10 -2.44
N GLY A 181 -9.03 12.06 -3.73
CA GLY A 181 -9.64 13.20 -4.41
C GLY A 181 -8.62 14.19 -4.97
N PHE A 182 -9.15 15.23 -5.62
CA PHE A 182 -8.38 16.31 -6.24
C PHE A 182 -8.35 17.58 -5.40
N GLU A 183 -8.46 17.43 -4.08
CA GLU A 183 -8.47 18.58 -3.18
C GLU A 183 -7.14 19.34 -3.28
N ASN A 184 -7.22 20.67 -3.26
CA ASN A 184 -6.08 21.59 -3.30
C ASN A 184 -5.24 21.60 -4.61
N ILE A 185 -5.78 21.23 -5.78
CA ILE A 185 -5.08 21.41 -7.07
C ILE A 185 -4.62 22.87 -7.28
N TYR A 186 -5.41 23.85 -6.81
CA TYR A 186 -5.06 25.26 -6.89
C TYR A 186 -5.33 25.94 -5.54
N THR A 187 -4.28 26.48 -4.93
CA THR A 187 -4.34 27.14 -3.61
C THR A 187 -4.43 28.66 -3.73
N GLY A 188 -4.35 29.22 -4.94
CA GLY A 188 -4.30 30.68 -5.17
C GLY A 188 -2.97 31.34 -4.77
N GLU A 189 -2.20 30.71 -3.89
CA GLU A 189 -0.90 31.19 -3.42
C GLU A 189 0.22 31.01 -4.47
N PRO A 190 1.17 31.95 -4.57
CA PRO A 190 2.39 31.78 -5.36
C PRO A 190 3.18 30.56 -4.87
N MET A 191 3.54 29.68 -5.81
CA MET A 191 4.36 28.48 -5.52
C MET A 191 5.73 28.63 -6.16
N SER A 192 6.77 28.11 -5.48
CA SER A 192 8.06 27.89 -6.10
C SER A 192 7.98 26.82 -7.20
N PHE A 193 8.95 26.80 -8.12
CA PHE A 193 9.03 25.79 -9.16
C PHE A 193 9.05 24.35 -8.58
N GLN A 194 9.80 24.13 -7.50
CA GLN A 194 9.86 22.81 -6.85
C GLN A 194 8.48 22.39 -6.31
N GLN A 195 7.81 23.26 -5.55
CA GLN A 195 6.45 23.02 -5.04
C GLN A 195 5.46 22.75 -6.17
N TYR A 196 5.56 23.47 -7.28
CA TYR A 196 4.73 23.24 -8.46
C TYR A 196 4.99 21.86 -9.09
N THR A 197 6.26 21.48 -9.26
CA THR A 197 6.61 20.17 -9.84
C THR A 197 6.17 19.01 -8.95
N ASP A 198 6.33 19.13 -7.63
CA ASP A 198 5.88 18.09 -6.70
C ASP A 198 4.36 18.00 -6.66
N LYS A 199 3.66 19.13 -6.80
CA LYS A 199 2.21 19.16 -6.95
C LYS A 199 1.73 18.48 -8.23
N LEU A 200 2.40 18.71 -9.37
CA LEU A 200 2.09 18.00 -10.62
C LEU A 200 2.32 16.49 -10.50
N LYS A 201 3.41 16.06 -9.84
CA LYS A 201 3.64 14.64 -9.57
C LYS A 201 2.53 14.06 -8.70
N ASN A 202 2.13 14.76 -7.64
CA ASN A 202 1.03 14.33 -6.78
C ASN A 202 -0.28 14.18 -7.57
N ILE A 203 -0.64 15.17 -8.40
CA ILE A 203 -1.81 15.07 -9.29
C ILE A 203 -1.70 13.84 -10.20
N GLY A 204 -0.54 13.63 -10.81
CA GLY A 204 -0.30 12.46 -11.66
C GLY A 204 -0.44 11.14 -10.92
N GLN A 205 -0.01 11.08 -9.66
CA GLN A 205 -0.19 9.91 -8.79
C GLN A 205 -1.67 9.71 -8.45
N GLN A 206 -2.40 10.77 -8.09
CA GLN A 206 -3.84 10.69 -7.80
C GLN A 206 -4.66 10.19 -8.99
N PHE A 207 -4.35 10.67 -10.21
CA PHE A 207 -4.95 10.13 -11.41
C PHE A 207 -4.61 8.65 -11.63
N SER A 208 -3.37 8.24 -11.36
CA SER A 208 -2.95 6.85 -11.50
C SER A 208 -3.72 5.95 -10.53
N ASN A 209 -3.82 6.37 -9.27
CA ASN A 209 -4.59 5.68 -8.23
C ASN A 209 -6.07 5.57 -8.62
N LEU A 210 -6.69 6.67 -9.07
CA LEU A 210 -8.08 6.67 -9.52
C LEU A 210 -8.32 5.69 -10.67
N ILE A 211 -7.43 5.66 -11.67
CA ILE A 211 -7.57 4.74 -12.81
C ILE A 211 -7.49 3.28 -12.34
N LEU A 212 -6.57 2.98 -11.42
CA LEU A 212 -6.40 1.62 -10.88
C LEU A 212 -7.59 1.18 -10.02
N GLU A 213 -8.11 2.08 -9.19
CA GLU A 213 -9.33 1.83 -8.40
C GLU A 213 -10.55 1.64 -9.30
N VAL A 214 -10.73 2.45 -10.34
CA VAL A 214 -11.82 2.29 -11.31
C VAL A 214 -11.69 0.98 -12.08
N ASP A 215 -10.49 0.62 -12.56
CA ASP A 215 -10.25 -0.66 -13.23
C ASP A 215 -10.58 -1.86 -12.33
N SER A 216 -10.20 -1.78 -11.05
CA SER A 216 -10.54 -2.78 -10.03
C SER A 216 -12.06 -2.97 -9.90
N GLU A 217 -12.82 -1.88 -9.74
CA GLU A 217 -14.28 -1.95 -9.64
C GLU A 217 -14.96 -2.43 -10.92
N LEU A 218 -14.44 -2.04 -12.09
CA LEU A 218 -14.94 -2.50 -13.39
C LEU A 218 -14.73 -4.01 -13.58
N LYS A 219 -13.58 -4.56 -13.15
CA LYS A 219 -13.32 -6.01 -13.20
C LYS A 219 -14.34 -6.81 -12.39
N LYS A 220 -14.78 -6.30 -11.23
CA LYS A 220 -15.77 -6.97 -10.36
C LYS A 220 -17.12 -7.19 -11.04
N ILE A 221 -17.51 -6.31 -11.96
CA ILE A 221 -18.75 -6.45 -12.75
C ILE A 221 -18.54 -7.18 -14.09
N GLY A 222 -17.39 -7.83 -14.27
CA GLY A 222 -17.06 -8.59 -15.48
C GLY A 222 -16.72 -7.73 -16.68
N PHE A 223 -16.44 -6.42 -16.48
CA PHE A 223 -16.00 -5.56 -17.56
C PHE A 223 -14.60 -5.98 -18.00
N LYS A 224 -14.46 -6.33 -19.29
CA LYS A 224 -13.16 -6.57 -19.92
C LYS A 224 -12.80 -5.33 -20.72
N HIS A 225 -11.59 -4.81 -20.50
CA HIS A 225 -11.07 -3.69 -21.28
C HIS A 225 -11.19 -3.97 -22.79
N PHE A 226 -11.88 -3.07 -23.50
CA PHE A 226 -12.03 -3.12 -24.96
C PHE A 226 -10.95 -2.33 -25.71
N ILE A 227 -9.90 -1.89 -25.02
CA ILE A 227 -8.82 -1.13 -25.65
C ILE A 227 -7.82 -2.13 -26.26
N GLU A 228 -8.09 -2.53 -27.50
CA GLU A 228 -7.16 -3.32 -28.33
C GLU A 228 -5.99 -2.50 -28.88
N SER A 229 -5.99 -1.17 -28.74
CA SER A 229 -4.89 -0.35 -29.27
C SER A 229 -3.89 0.02 -28.19
N GLU A 230 -2.83 -0.79 -28.08
CA GLU A 230 -1.59 -0.49 -27.37
C GLU A 230 -0.82 0.72 -27.94
N PHE A 231 -1.37 1.46 -28.90
CA PHE A 231 -0.61 2.46 -29.65
C PHE A 231 -1.14 3.88 -29.47
N ARG A 232 -0.26 4.76 -29.00
CA ARG A 232 -0.43 6.22 -29.10
C ARG A 232 0.11 6.73 -30.43
N ILE A 233 -0.56 7.69 -31.06
CA ILE A 233 0.02 8.51 -32.16
C ILE A 233 0.81 9.68 -31.54
N GLU A 234 2.12 9.67 -31.77
CA GLU A 234 3.06 10.71 -31.38
C GLU A 234 2.83 12.00 -32.17
N ARG A 235 3.35 13.13 -31.69
CA ARG A 235 3.26 14.45 -32.36
C ARG A 235 3.82 14.48 -33.79
N ASN A 236 4.67 13.51 -34.14
CA ASN A 236 5.27 13.31 -35.45
C ASN A 236 4.56 12.20 -36.29
N GLY A 237 3.42 11.67 -35.81
CA GLY A 237 2.66 10.62 -36.48
C GLY A 237 3.12 9.18 -36.19
N THR A 238 4.20 8.96 -35.43
CA THR A 238 4.66 7.60 -35.11
C THR A 238 3.81 6.94 -34.04
N ARG A 239 3.68 5.61 -34.06
CA ARG A 239 2.91 4.86 -33.06
C ARG A 239 3.81 4.29 -31.96
N ARG A 240 3.43 4.41 -30.69
CA ARG A 240 4.19 3.83 -29.56
C ARG A 240 3.31 3.06 -28.57
N ALA A 241 3.86 1.91 -28.16
CA ALA A 241 3.54 1.13 -26.97
C ALA A 241 3.02 1.94 -25.76
N VAL A 242 1.74 1.95 -25.42
CA VAL A 242 1.31 2.36 -24.08
C VAL A 242 1.21 1.10 -23.24
N GLY A 243 2.01 1.00 -22.18
CA GLY A 243 2.02 -0.16 -21.29
C GLY A 243 0.80 -0.18 -20.37
N THR A 244 0.99 -0.69 -19.14
CA THR A 244 -0.08 -0.75 -18.13
C THR A 244 -0.65 0.65 -17.80
N PRO A 245 -1.87 0.76 -17.28
CA PRO A 245 -2.50 2.04 -16.91
C PRO A 245 -1.62 2.98 -16.08
N VAL A 246 -0.74 2.40 -15.24
CA VAL A 246 0.27 3.11 -14.43
C VAL A 246 1.23 3.96 -15.29
N SER A 247 1.52 3.52 -16.52
CA SER A 247 2.42 4.21 -17.45
C SER A 247 1.73 5.32 -18.24
N TRP A 248 0.39 5.39 -18.22
CA TRP A 248 -0.34 6.29 -19.09
C TRP A 248 -0.02 7.74 -18.74
N ILE A 249 -0.13 8.10 -17.47
CA ILE A 249 0.02 9.49 -17.02
C ILE A 249 1.46 9.98 -17.07
N THR A 250 2.44 9.20 -16.61
CA THR A 250 3.87 9.54 -16.75
C THR A 250 4.27 9.70 -18.22
N THR A 251 3.69 8.89 -19.12
CA THR A 251 3.84 9.04 -20.58
C THR A 251 3.15 10.30 -21.12
N TYR A 252 1.99 10.69 -20.59
CA TYR A 252 1.30 11.94 -20.94
C TYR A 252 2.03 13.18 -20.42
N TYR A 253 2.63 13.13 -19.23
CA TYR A 253 3.46 14.22 -18.69
C TYR A 253 4.75 14.42 -19.48
N GLY A 254 5.44 13.33 -19.86
CA GLY A 254 6.62 13.41 -20.75
C GLY A 254 6.31 14.14 -22.07
N PHE A 255 5.12 13.91 -22.65
CA PHE A 255 4.67 14.57 -23.87
C PHE A 255 4.42 16.08 -23.75
N ALA A 256 4.00 16.55 -22.57
CA ALA A 256 3.75 17.98 -22.35
C ALA A 256 5.05 18.78 -22.13
N TRP A 257 6.13 18.12 -21.66
CA TRP A 257 7.30 18.81 -21.12
C TRP A 257 8.66 18.40 -21.72
N THR A 258 8.73 17.44 -22.65
CA THR A 258 9.97 17.28 -23.44
C THR A 258 10.17 18.52 -24.30
N GLU A 259 11.11 19.37 -23.91
CA GLU A 259 11.64 20.43 -24.75
C GLU A 259 12.08 19.81 -26.07
N LYS A 260 11.48 20.26 -27.18
CA LYS A 260 12.12 20.05 -28.47
C LYS A 260 13.44 20.79 -28.40
N THR A 261 14.56 20.09 -28.25
CA THR A 261 15.82 20.62 -28.76
C THR A 261 15.56 20.90 -30.24
N PRO A 262 15.63 22.16 -30.70
CA PRO A 262 15.43 22.47 -32.10
C PRO A 262 16.45 21.65 -32.87
N LYS A 263 16.01 20.83 -33.83
CA LYS A 263 16.94 20.23 -34.78
C LYS A 263 17.65 21.40 -35.46
N PRO A 264 19.00 21.49 -35.42
CA PRO A 264 19.69 22.49 -36.19
C PRO A 264 19.26 22.33 -37.64
N ASN A 265 18.77 23.43 -38.24
CA ASN A 265 18.42 23.46 -39.64
C ASN A 265 19.61 22.93 -40.43
N SER A 266 19.43 21.80 -41.11
CA SER A 266 20.36 21.35 -42.14
C SER A 266 20.38 22.45 -43.20
N VAL A 267 21.45 23.24 -43.18
CA VAL A 267 21.78 24.16 -44.26
C VAL A 267 21.96 23.30 -45.51
N VAL A 268 21.03 23.46 -46.44
CA VAL A 268 21.19 22.94 -47.80
C VAL A 268 22.24 23.83 -48.46
N SER A 269 23.41 23.25 -48.72
CA SER A 269 24.42 23.75 -49.66
C SER A 269 24.71 22.68 -50.68
#